data_AF-A0A068N4F8-F1
#
_entry.id   AF-A0A068N4F8-F1
#
_cell.length_a   1.000
_cell.length_b   1.000
_cell.length_c   1.000
_cell.angle_alpha   90.00
_cell.angle_beta   90.00
_cell.angle_gamma   90.00
#
_symmetry.space_group_name_H-M   'P 1'
#
loop_
_entity.id
_entity.type
_entity.pdbx_description
1 polymer ?
#
loop_
_entity_poly.entity_id
_entity_poly.type
_entity_poly.pdbx_seq_one_letter_code
_entity_poly.pdbx_strand_id
1 'polypeptide(L)'
;MLNTLAQMLDPGESEAIALAIEIDAERLLIDERLGRDIATNYGLKLRGLLGLLINAKQQGMIPMLRPILDRLIKQAGFRVSPTLYARILQEAGEENS
;
A
#
# COMPACT_ATOMS: atom_id res chain seq x y z
N MET A 1 4.22 -21.60 10.18
CA MET A 1 3.82 -20.54 9.23
C MET A 1 4.93 -19.53 9.06
N LEU A 2 5.30 -18.75 10.08
CA LEU A 2 6.39 -17.78 10.02
C LEU A 2 7.70 -18.39 9.48
N ASN A 3 8.14 -19.54 10.02
CA ASN A 3 9.34 -20.25 9.55
C ASN A 3 9.27 -20.67 8.06
N THR A 4 8.09 -20.84 7.50
CA THR A 4 7.89 -21.18 6.08
C THR A 4 7.93 -19.92 5.21
N LEU A 5 7.32 -18.83 5.69
CA LEU A 5 7.34 -17.53 5.00
C LEU A 5 8.75 -16.93 4.97
N ALA A 6 9.49 -17.00 6.07
CA ALA A 6 10.85 -16.48 6.20
C ALA A 6 11.89 -17.19 5.30
N GLN A 7 11.54 -18.33 4.68
CA GLN A 7 12.38 -18.98 3.67
C GLN A 7 12.16 -18.41 2.26
N MET A 8 11.06 -17.70 2.04
CA MET A 8 10.64 -17.18 0.74
C MET A 8 10.63 -15.65 0.67
N LEU A 9 10.42 -14.99 1.80
CA LEU A 9 10.25 -13.54 1.93
C LEU A 9 11.33 -12.96 2.84
N ASP A 10 11.53 -11.65 2.74
CA ASP A 10 12.31 -10.94 3.76
C ASP A 10 11.63 -11.03 5.14
N PRO A 11 12.38 -10.87 6.24
CA PRO A 11 11.85 -11.01 7.58
C PRO A 11 10.65 -10.10 7.86
N GLY A 12 10.69 -8.85 7.39
CA GLY A 12 9.63 -7.87 7.65
C GLY A 12 8.33 -8.26 6.95
N GLU A 13 8.39 -8.69 5.71
CA GLU A 13 7.21 -9.18 4.98
C GLU A 13 6.64 -10.48 5.58
N SER A 14 7.52 -11.40 5.96
CA SER A 14 7.11 -12.66 6.58
C SER A 14 6.37 -12.44 7.91
N GLU A 15 6.86 -11.49 8.72
CA GLU A 15 6.24 -11.09 9.98
C GLU A 15 4.93 -10.34 9.76
N ALA A 16 4.87 -9.44 8.78
CA ALA A 16 3.65 -8.68 8.47
C ALA A 16 2.50 -9.60 8.01
N ILE A 17 2.79 -10.61 7.17
CA ILE A 17 1.79 -11.61 6.74
C ILE A 17 1.35 -12.46 7.93
N ALA A 18 2.29 -12.99 8.71
CA ALA A 18 1.97 -13.84 9.85
C ALA A 18 1.11 -13.10 10.88
N LEU A 19 1.47 -11.86 11.20
CA LEU A 19 0.72 -11.02 12.12
C LEU A 19 -0.68 -10.70 11.59
N ALA A 20 -0.81 -10.36 10.29
CA ALA A 20 -2.10 -10.07 9.69
C ALA A 20 -3.08 -11.25 9.76
N ILE A 21 -2.57 -12.48 9.62
CA ILE A 21 -3.37 -13.70 9.79
C ILE A 21 -3.74 -13.91 11.27
N GLU A 22 -2.77 -13.75 12.17
CA GLU A 22 -2.97 -13.98 13.61
C GLU A 22 -4.05 -13.07 14.21
N ILE A 23 -4.11 -11.81 13.76
CA ILE A 23 -5.07 -10.81 14.28
C ILE A 23 -6.34 -10.69 13.44
N ASP A 24 -6.52 -11.53 12.42
CA ASP A 24 -7.61 -11.42 11.42
C ASP A 24 -7.75 -9.99 10.85
N ALA A 25 -6.61 -9.44 10.41
CA ALA A 25 -6.56 -8.06 9.94
C ALA A 25 -7.46 -7.86 8.72
N GLU A 26 -8.26 -6.77 8.73
CA GLU A 26 -9.12 -6.44 7.59
C GLU A 26 -8.30 -6.25 6.31
N ARG A 27 -7.08 -5.69 6.44
CA ARG A 27 -6.18 -5.41 5.31
C ARG A 27 -4.71 -5.52 5.69
N LEU A 28 -3.90 -5.94 4.72
CA LEU A 28 -2.44 -5.96 4.80
C LEU A 28 -1.84 -4.98 3.76
N LEU A 29 -0.90 -4.14 4.20
CA LEU A 29 -0.01 -3.39 3.31
C LEU A 29 1.28 -4.19 3.11
N ILE A 30 1.61 -4.49 1.87
CA ILE A 30 2.81 -5.24 1.50
C ILE A 30 3.27 -4.80 0.11
N ASP A 31 4.58 -4.57 -0.03
CA ASP A 31 5.15 -3.84 -1.16
C ASP A 31 5.84 -4.75 -2.18
N GLU A 32 6.35 -5.92 -1.81
CA GLU A 32 6.98 -6.86 -2.74
C GLU A 32 5.97 -7.78 -3.44
N ARG A 33 6.23 -8.07 -4.73
CA ARG A 33 5.34 -8.88 -5.56
C ARG A 33 5.13 -10.29 -4.99
N LEU A 34 6.20 -10.94 -4.53
CA LEU A 34 6.11 -12.29 -3.97
C LEU A 34 5.29 -12.30 -2.67
N GLY A 35 5.50 -11.33 -1.79
CA GLY A 35 4.69 -11.13 -0.59
C GLY A 35 3.20 -10.94 -0.91
N ARG A 36 2.88 -10.14 -1.94
CA ARG A 36 1.49 -9.93 -2.40
C ARG A 36 0.84 -11.23 -2.88
N ASP A 37 1.54 -12.02 -3.68
CA ASP A 37 1.03 -13.28 -4.20
C ASP A 37 0.76 -14.26 -3.05
N ILE A 38 1.71 -14.39 -2.12
CA ILE A 38 1.58 -15.24 -0.94
C ILE A 38 0.43 -14.78 -0.05
N ALA A 39 0.35 -13.50 0.31
CA ALA A 39 -0.71 -12.96 1.14
C ALA A 39 -2.09 -13.14 0.52
N THR A 40 -2.21 -12.99 -0.80
CA THR A 40 -3.46 -13.25 -1.54
C THR A 40 -3.86 -14.72 -1.45
N ASN A 41 -2.90 -15.66 -1.54
CA ASN A 41 -3.16 -17.09 -1.38
C ASN A 41 -3.65 -17.47 0.03
N TYR A 42 -3.28 -16.68 1.05
CA TYR A 42 -3.82 -16.81 2.40
C TYR A 42 -5.16 -16.10 2.60
N GLY A 43 -5.76 -15.53 1.56
CA GLY A 43 -7.06 -14.85 1.63
C GLY A 43 -7.01 -13.44 2.23
N LEU A 44 -5.81 -12.89 2.46
CA LEU A 44 -5.67 -11.54 2.98
C LEU A 44 -6.07 -10.51 1.93
N LYS A 45 -6.80 -9.48 2.37
CA LYS A 45 -7.13 -8.34 1.51
C LYS A 45 -5.97 -7.37 1.49
N LEU A 46 -5.38 -7.17 0.32
CA LEU A 46 -4.26 -6.25 0.18
C LEU A 46 -4.74 -4.80 0.07
N ARG A 47 -3.97 -3.88 0.65
CA ARG A 47 -4.08 -2.45 0.42
C ARG A 47 -2.73 -1.93 -0.06
N GLY A 48 -2.71 -1.20 -1.17
CA GLY A 48 -1.51 -0.50 -1.61
C GLY A 48 -1.36 0.87 -0.94
N LEU A 49 -0.13 1.37 -0.89
CA LEU A 49 0.21 2.70 -0.34
C LEU A 49 -0.69 3.81 -0.89
N LEU A 50 -0.94 3.83 -2.20
CA LEU A 50 -1.78 4.87 -2.83
C LEU A 50 -3.22 4.83 -2.34
N GLY A 51 -3.79 3.63 -2.17
CA GLY A 51 -5.14 3.45 -1.62
C GLY A 51 -5.22 3.79 -0.12
N LEU A 52 -4.11 3.70 0.61
CA LEU A 52 -4.01 4.20 1.98
C LEU A 52 -4.05 5.74 1.99
N LEU A 53 -3.26 6.39 1.15
CA LEU A 53 -3.17 7.84 1.08
C LEU A 53 -4.49 8.50 0.63
N ILE A 54 -5.19 7.92 -0.36
CA ILE A 54 -6.53 8.38 -0.79
C ILE A 54 -7.50 8.36 0.39
N ASN A 55 -7.49 7.29 1.18
CA ASN A 55 -8.40 7.16 2.30
C ASN A 55 -8.06 8.09 3.47
N ALA A 56 -6.77 8.32 3.74
CA ALA A 56 -6.35 9.33 4.70
C ALA A 56 -6.86 10.73 4.30
N LYS A 57 -6.84 11.06 3.00
CA LYS A 57 -7.40 12.30 2.46
C LYS A 57 -8.92 12.36 2.61
N GLN A 58 -9.63 11.29 2.26
CA GLN A 58 -11.09 11.21 2.40
C GLN A 58 -11.56 11.29 3.85
N GLN A 59 -10.74 10.81 4.79
CA GLN A 59 -10.99 10.91 6.24
C GLN A 59 -10.55 12.25 6.83
N GLY A 60 -10.03 13.18 6.03
CA GLY A 60 -9.56 14.48 6.49
C GLY A 60 -8.29 14.44 7.35
N MET A 61 -7.60 13.30 7.40
CA MET A 61 -6.34 13.16 8.16
C MET A 61 -5.19 13.91 7.50
N ILE A 62 -5.21 14.02 6.17
CA ILE A 62 -4.27 14.84 5.41
C ILE A 62 -5.03 15.92 4.62
N PRO A 63 -4.56 17.18 4.65
CA PRO A 63 -5.23 18.28 3.96
C PRO A 63 -5.02 18.23 2.46
N MET A 64 -3.89 17.67 1.98
CA MET A 64 -3.59 17.56 0.54
C MET A 64 -2.81 16.28 0.23
N LEU A 65 -3.20 15.57 -0.83
CA LEU A 65 -2.56 14.36 -1.31
C LEU A 65 -1.40 14.68 -2.28
N ARG A 66 -1.58 15.64 -3.19
CA ARG A 66 -0.61 15.99 -4.23
C ARG A 66 0.82 16.22 -3.69
N PRO A 67 1.06 17.03 -2.62
CA PRO A 67 2.41 17.25 -2.12
C PRO A 67 3.07 15.98 -1.57
N ILE A 68 2.28 15.05 -1.03
CA ILE A 68 2.77 13.78 -0.49
C ILE A 68 3.15 12.85 -1.64
N LEU A 69 2.29 12.77 -2.66
CA LEU A 69 2.53 11.97 -3.86
C LEU A 69 3.78 12.45 -4.62
N ASP A 70 3.96 13.77 -4.73
CA ASP A 70 5.14 14.37 -5.36
C ASP A 70 6.43 14.06 -4.60
N ARG A 71 6.40 14.07 -3.26
CA ARG A 71 7.56 13.66 -2.45
C ARG A 71 7.87 12.18 -2.61
N LEU A 72 6.85 11.32 -2.63
CA LEU A 72 7.03 9.88 -2.88
C LEU A 72 7.75 9.62 -4.19
N ILE A 73 7.35 10.31 -5.26
CA ILE A 73 7.95 10.14 -6.59
C ILE A 73 9.38 10.72 -6.63
N LYS A 74 9.55 11.97 -6.17
CA LYS A 74 10.81 12.71 -6.32
C LYS A 74 11.90 12.30 -5.33
N GLN A 75 11.52 11.92 -4.11
CA GLN A 75 12.46 11.69 -3.00
C GLN A 75 12.60 10.20 -2.67
N ALA A 76 11.52 9.42 -2.77
CA ALA A 76 11.52 8.00 -2.43
C ALA A 76 11.63 7.07 -3.67
N GLY A 77 11.68 7.64 -4.89
CA GLY A 77 11.81 6.86 -6.12
C GLY A 77 10.57 6.04 -6.48
N PHE A 78 9.41 6.37 -5.90
CA PHE A 78 8.16 5.66 -6.14
C PHE A 78 7.71 5.85 -7.60
N ARG A 79 7.57 4.74 -8.34
CA ARG A 79 7.19 4.78 -9.76
C ARG A 79 5.67 4.77 -9.88
N VAL A 80 5.14 5.83 -10.48
CA VAL A 80 3.72 5.96 -10.80
C VAL A 80 3.58 6.45 -12.23
N SER A 81 2.69 5.82 -13.01
CA SER A 81 2.40 6.29 -14.36
C SER A 81 1.63 7.62 -14.31
N PRO A 82 1.79 8.51 -15.30
CA PRO A 82 1.02 9.76 -15.35
C PRO A 82 -0.50 9.54 -15.29
N THR A 83 -0.99 8.49 -15.94
CA THR A 83 -2.42 8.12 -15.93
C THR A 83 -2.90 7.74 -14.53
N LEU A 84 -2.11 6.93 -13.81
CA LEU A 84 -2.43 6.54 -12.44
C LEU A 84 -2.34 7.73 -11.48
N TYR A 85 -1.34 8.60 -11.67
CA TYR A 85 -1.19 9.84 -10.90
C TYR A 85 -2.45 10.72 -11.02
N ALA A 86 -2.89 11.00 -12.25
CA ALA A 86 -4.07 11.83 -12.49
C ALA A 86 -5.33 11.22 -11.87
N ARG A 87 -5.53 9.91 -12.03
CA ARG A 87 -6.65 9.18 -11.42
C ARG A 87 -6.66 9.28 -9.90
N ILE A 88 -5.50 9.14 -9.24
CA ILE A 88 -5.37 9.23 -7.78
C ILE A 88 -5.77 10.62 -7.29
N LEU A 89 -5.34 11.67 -7.98
CA LEU A 89 -5.73 13.03 -7.62
C LEU A 89 -7.21 13.28 -7.83
N GLN A 90 -7.80 12.73 -8.90
CA GLN A 90 -9.24 12.80 -9.12
C GLN A 90 -10.02 12.10 -7.99
N GLU A 91 -9.63 10.88 -7.61
CA GLU A 91 -10.25 10.13 -6.50
C GLU A 91 -10.09 10.84 -5.14
N ALA A 92 -9.07 11.70 -5.02
CA ALA A 92 -8.80 12.53 -3.84
C ALA A 92 -9.51 13.90 -3.86
N GLY A 93 -10.24 14.23 -4.92
CA GLY A 93 -10.87 15.55 -5.10
C GLY A 93 -9.87 16.68 -5.38
N GLU A 94 -8.69 16.34 -5.92
CA GLU A 94 -7.59 17.25 -6.26
C GLU A 94 -7.32 17.28 -7.79
N GLU A 95 -8.34 16.95 -8.57
CA GLU A 95 -8.44 17.26 -10.00
C GLU A 95 -8.09 18.75 -10.21
N ASN A 96 -7.25 19.05 -11.21
CA ASN A 96 -6.76 20.41 -11.46
C ASN A 96 -7.94 21.42 -11.53
N SER A 97 -7.82 22.51 -10.76
CA SER A 97 -8.17 23.84 -11.27
C SER A 97 -7.11 24.30 -12.27
#